data_AF-A0A5A7MZ60-F1
#
_entry.id   AF-A0A5A7MZ60-F1
#
_cell.length_a   1.000
_cell.length_b   1.000
_cell.length_c   1.000
_cell.angle_alpha   90.00
_cell.angle_beta   90.00
_cell.angle_gamma   90.00
#
_symmetry.space_group_name_H-M   'P 1'
#
loop_
_entity.id
_entity.type
_entity.pdbx_description
1 polymer ?
#
loop_
_entity_poly.entity_id
_entity_poly.type
_entity_poly.pdbx_seq_one_letter_code
_entity_poly.pdbx_strand_id
1 'polypeptide(L)'
;MSDRWRSRIVPALLLASAPLAAQSQTDAEIHKAVASDYVYLENLYTHLHANPELSFQEANSAARMSEELQSLGFEVTPNVGGHGLVGVLKNGEGPTLLIRAIWMRCRCRK
;
A
#
# COMPACT_ATOMS: atom_id res chain seq x y z
N MET A 1 -45.82 19.34 -23.93
CA MET A 1 -44.44 19.47 -24.41
C MET A 1 -44.15 20.96 -24.46
N SER A 2 -43.00 21.35 -23.90
CA SER A 2 -42.55 22.70 -23.49
C SER A 2 -42.90 23.09 -22.04
N ASP A 3 -41.86 23.63 -21.37
CA ASP A 3 -41.90 24.56 -20.23
C ASP A 3 -41.89 24.03 -18.78
N ARG A 4 -40.82 23.29 -18.41
CA ARG A 4 -40.38 23.17 -16.99
C ARG A 4 -38.88 23.45 -16.75
N TRP A 5 -38.20 24.11 -17.69
CA TRP A 5 -36.77 24.47 -17.56
C TRP A 5 -36.58 25.93 -17.11
N ARG A 6 -37.22 26.31 -16.00
CA ARG A 6 -36.95 27.58 -15.32
C ARG A 6 -36.55 27.32 -13.87
N SER A 7 -35.36 27.84 -13.56
CA SER A 7 -34.89 28.28 -12.25
C SER A 7 -34.67 27.19 -11.18
N ARG A 8 -33.40 26.88 -10.96
CA ARG A 8 -32.76 27.04 -9.64
C ARG A 8 -31.23 26.94 -9.79
N ILE A 9 -30.63 28.08 -10.12
CA ILE A 9 -29.25 28.35 -9.78
C ILE A 9 -29.20 28.39 -8.25
N VAL A 10 -28.55 27.41 -7.63
CA VAL A 10 -28.12 27.49 -6.23
C VAL A 10 -26.60 27.43 -6.24
N PRO A 11 -25.89 28.55 -6.08
CA PRO A 11 -24.46 28.50 -5.85
C PRO A 11 -24.28 28.28 -4.34
N ALA A 12 -24.26 27.02 -3.91
CA ALA A 12 -23.76 26.70 -2.58
C ALA A 12 -22.23 26.59 -2.69
N LEU A 13 -21.59 27.75 -2.72
CA LEU A 13 -20.15 27.90 -2.52
C LEU A 13 -19.83 27.56 -1.05
N LEU A 14 -19.73 26.27 -0.75
CA LEU A 14 -19.12 25.78 0.48
C LEU A 14 -17.61 25.67 0.22
N LEU A 15 -16.88 26.73 0.56
CA LEU A 15 -15.44 26.67 0.81
C LEU A 15 -15.22 25.71 1.98
N ALA A 16 -15.02 24.43 1.68
CA ALA A 16 -14.42 23.49 2.61
C ALA A 16 -12.92 23.84 2.73
N SER A 17 -12.61 24.85 3.52
CA SER A 17 -11.24 25.10 3.99
C SER A 17 -10.88 24.03 5.01
N ALA A 18 -10.41 22.88 4.53
CA ALA A 18 -9.64 21.98 5.38
C ALA A 18 -8.39 22.74 5.88
N PRO A 19 -8.02 22.63 7.17
CA PRO A 19 -6.86 23.34 7.68
C PRO A 19 -5.60 22.68 7.12
N LEU A 20 -4.89 23.39 6.24
CA LEU A 20 -3.60 23.00 5.64
C LEU A 20 -2.54 22.62 6.70
N ALA A 21 -2.68 23.13 7.93
CA ALA A 21 -1.79 22.83 9.06
C ALA A 21 -1.94 21.42 9.66
N ALA A 22 -3.09 20.75 9.47
CA ALA A 22 -3.27 19.39 9.97
C ALA A 22 -2.51 18.35 9.11
N GLN A 23 -2.39 18.60 7.80
CA GLN A 23 -1.67 17.71 6.88
C GLN A 23 -0.15 17.74 7.09
N SER A 24 0.42 18.88 7.47
CA SER A 24 1.88 19.01 7.69
C SER A 24 2.38 18.23 8.90
N GLN A 25 1.56 18.06 9.93
CA GLN A 25 1.96 17.33 11.14
C GLN A 25 1.97 15.82 10.91
N THR A 26 0.97 15.30 10.19
CA THR A 26 0.94 13.88 9.79
C THR A 26 2.10 13.51 8.86
N ASP A 27 2.50 14.41 7.96
CA ASP A 27 3.65 14.21 7.07
C ASP A 27 4.97 14.05 7.83
N ALA A 28 5.25 14.96 8.76
CA ALA A 28 6.46 14.89 9.60
C ALA A 28 6.50 13.61 10.47
N GLU A 29 5.35 13.18 10.99
CA GLU A 29 5.23 11.94 11.77
C GLU A 29 5.48 10.69 10.93
N ILE A 30 4.92 10.64 9.71
CA ILE A 30 5.17 9.55 8.75
C ILE A 30 6.65 9.50 8.37
N HIS A 31 7.26 10.65 8.02
CA HIS A 31 8.67 10.71 7.67
C HIS A 31 9.57 10.21 8.80
N LYS A 32 9.25 10.57 10.05
CA LYS A 32 9.96 10.10 11.23
C LYS A 32 9.83 8.57 11.41
N ALA A 33 8.64 8.02 11.23
CA ALA A 33 8.40 6.58 11.33
C ALA A 33 9.13 5.79 10.23
N VAL A 34 9.10 6.28 8.98
CA VAL A 34 9.87 5.65 7.90
C VAL A 34 11.37 5.72 8.16
N ALA A 35 11.87 6.85 8.68
CA ALA A 35 13.28 7.02 9.00
C ALA A 35 13.76 6.06 10.09
N SER A 36 12.92 5.74 11.09
CA SER A 36 13.28 4.76 12.11
C SER A 36 13.39 3.33 11.58
N ASP A 37 12.58 2.99 10.58
CA ASP A 37 12.52 1.63 10.03
C ASP A 37 13.47 1.44 8.83
N TYR A 38 14.05 2.53 8.29
CA TYR A 38 14.76 2.52 7.01
C TYR A 38 15.91 1.51 6.96
N VAL A 39 16.70 1.39 8.03
CA VAL A 39 17.82 0.43 8.08
C VAL A 39 17.32 -1.01 7.90
N TYR A 40 16.18 -1.34 8.49
CA TYR A 40 15.57 -2.66 8.32
C TYR A 40 15.09 -2.87 6.88
N LEU A 41 14.36 -1.90 6.35
CA LEU A 41 13.80 -1.95 4.99
C LEU A 41 14.90 -2.04 3.92
N GLU A 42 16.00 -1.30 4.08
CA GLU A 42 17.17 -1.36 3.19
C GLU A 42 17.84 -2.74 3.20
N ASN A 43 17.96 -3.36 4.37
CA ASN A 43 18.51 -4.71 4.50
C ASN A 43 17.59 -5.76 3.86
N LEU A 44 16.27 -5.66 4.09
CA LEU A 44 15.29 -6.54 3.45
C LEU A 44 15.33 -6.37 1.92
N TYR A 45 15.35 -5.13 1.43
CA TYR A 45 15.50 -4.82 0.01
C TYR A 45 16.77 -5.45 -0.57
N THR A 46 17.91 -5.26 0.09
CA THR A 46 19.21 -5.79 -0.36
C THR A 46 19.22 -7.31 -0.38
N HIS A 47 18.64 -7.95 0.64
CA HIS A 47 18.51 -9.40 0.72
C HIS A 47 17.68 -9.95 -0.45
N LEU A 48 16.50 -9.38 -0.72
CA LEU A 48 15.65 -9.81 -1.81
C LEU A 48 16.30 -9.58 -3.18
N HIS A 49 17.07 -8.50 -3.34
CA HIS A 49 17.83 -8.25 -4.59
C HIS A 49 19.00 -9.21 -4.79
N ALA A 50 19.65 -9.65 -3.70
CA ALA A 50 20.74 -10.60 -3.76
C ALA A 50 20.27 -12.05 -4.01
N ASN A 51 18.99 -12.35 -3.76
CA ASN A 51 18.40 -13.69 -3.90
C ASN A 51 17.23 -13.70 -4.88
N PRO A 52 17.46 -13.43 -6.17
CA PRO A 52 16.38 -13.32 -7.14
C PRO A 52 15.80 -14.69 -7.52
N GLU A 53 14.48 -14.81 -7.53
CA GLU A 53 13.77 -16.01 -7.98
C GLU A 53 13.13 -15.83 -9.37
N LEU A 54 12.85 -16.95 -10.03
CA LEU A 54 12.18 -16.96 -11.34
C LEU A 54 10.67 -16.76 -11.18
N SER A 55 10.06 -16.27 -12.25
CA SER A 55 8.59 -16.15 -12.32
C SER A 55 7.92 -17.49 -12.04
N PHE A 56 6.92 -17.47 -11.15
CA PHE A 56 6.17 -18.63 -10.65
C PHE A 56 6.99 -19.61 -9.78
N GLN A 57 8.22 -19.27 -9.40
CA GLN A 57 9.08 -20.06 -8.52
C GLN A 57 9.57 -19.26 -7.31
N GLU A 58 8.82 -18.25 -6.89
CA GLU A 58 9.18 -17.31 -5.83
C GLU A 58 8.88 -17.85 -4.42
N ALA A 59 9.20 -19.13 -4.18
CA ALA A 59 8.84 -19.81 -2.93
C ALA A 59 9.50 -19.18 -1.70
N ASN A 60 10.79 -18.84 -1.80
CA ASN A 60 11.53 -18.27 -0.67
C ASN A 60 11.11 -16.83 -0.40
N SER A 61 10.92 -16.03 -1.46
CA SER A 61 10.45 -14.65 -1.36
C SER A 61 9.04 -14.60 -0.79
N ALA A 62 8.16 -15.50 -1.22
CA ALA A 62 6.81 -15.59 -0.70
C ALA A 62 6.78 -16.01 0.78
N ALA A 63 7.58 -17.00 1.18
CA ALA A 63 7.72 -17.40 2.57
C ALA A 63 8.21 -16.23 3.43
N ARG A 64 9.29 -15.56 2.99
CA ARG A 64 9.84 -14.41 3.70
C ARG A 64 8.83 -13.29 3.87
N MET A 65 8.16 -12.85 2.80
CA MET A 65 7.16 -11.78 2.88
C MET A 65 5.93 -12.16 3.72
N SER A 66 5.56 -13.44 3.74
CA SER A 66 4.50 -13.94 4.61
C SER A 66 4.85 -13.76 6.08
N GLU A 67 6.10 -14.09 6.47
CA GLU A 67 6.60 -13.89 7.84
C GLU A 67 6.64 -12.40 8.21
N GLU A 68 7.13 -11.54 7.31
CA GLU A 68 7.15 -10.08 7.52
C GLU A 68 5.75 -9.54 7.83
N LEU A 69 4.76 -9.87 7.00
CA LEU A 69 3.38 -9.40 7.17
C LEU A 69 2.72 -9.95 8.44
N GLN A 70 2.95 -11.22 8.76
CA GLN A 70 2.45 -11.81 10.01
C GLN A 70 3.05 -11.12 11.24
N SER A 71 4.35 -10.79 11.21
CA SER A 71 5.02 -10.11 12.34
C SER A 71 4.45 -8.71 12.61
N LEU A 72 3.92 -8.05 11.57
CA LEU A 72 3.28 -6.75 11.65
C LEU A 72 1.79 -6.82 12.04
N GLY A 73 1.24 -8.02 12.27
CA GLY A 73 -0.15 -8.23 12.69
C GLY A 73 -1.17 -8.31 11.55
N PHE A 74 -0.74 -8.54 10.31
CA PHE A 74 -1.67 -8.77 9.20
C PHE A 74 -2.26 -10.18 9.27
N GLU A 75 -3.53 -10.31 8.87
CA GLU A 75 -4.14 -11.59 8.52
C GLU A 75 -3.64 -11.99 7.12
N VAL A 76 -2.70 -12.94 7.06
CA VAL A 76 -2.04 -13.33 5.80
C VAL A 76 -2.67 -14.59 5.22
N THR A 77 -3.11 -14.49 3.98
CA THR A 77 -3.54 -15.62 3.14
C THR A 77 -2.43 -15.93 2.13
N PRO A 78 -1.67 -17.02 2.32
CA PRO A 78 -0.66 -17.45 1.36
C PRO A 78 -1.29 -18.24 0.20
N ASN A 79 -0.45 -18.57 -0.79
CA ASN A 79 -0.77 -19.44 -1.93
C ASN A 79 -1.88 -18.92 -2.87
N VAL A 80 -2.05 -17.61 -2.95
CA VAL A 80 -3.01 -16.99 -3.87
C VAL A 80 -2.41 -16.99 -5.27
N GLY A 81 -2.89 -17.90 -6.14
CA GLY A 81 -2.37 -18.03 -7.50
C GLY A 81 -0.94 -18.58 -7.59
N GLY A 82 -0.55 -19.46 -6.65
CA GLY A 82 0.78 -20.07 -6.59
C GLY A 82 1.58 -19.52 -5.43
N HIS A 83 2.44 -18.54 -5.67
CA HIS A 83 3.28 -17.90 -4.63
C HIS A 83 2.76 -16.52 -4.20
N GLY A 84 1.57 -16.12 -4.65
CA GLY A 84 0.98 -14.84 -4.24
C GLY A 84 0.52 -14.85 -2.78
N LEU A 85 0.53 -13.66 -2.18
CA LEU A 85 0.15 -13.43 -0.79
C LEU A 85 -0.87 -12.29 -0.75
N VAL A 86 -1.83 -12.38 0.17
CA VAL A 86 -2.75 -11.29 0.50
C VAL A 86 -2.71 -11.07 2.00
N GLY A 87 -2.30 -9.87 2.44
CA GLY A 87 -2.34 -9.45 3.84
C GLY A 87 -3.48 -8.47 4.08
N VAL A 88 -4.30 -8.71 5.10
CA VAL A 88 -5.39 -7.83 5.50
C VAL A 88 -5.13 -7.27 6.90
N LEU A 89 -5.08 -5.95 7.03
CA LEU A 89 -5.01 -5.25 8.32
C LEU A 89 -6.35 -4.56 8.57
N LYS A 90 -7.07 -5.00 9.61
CA LYS A 90 -8.37 -4.42 9.99
C LYS A 90 -8.14 -3.24 10.93
N ASN A 91 -8.57 -2.05 10.53
CA ASN A 91 -8.41 -0.82 11.30
C ASN A 91 -9.72 -0.02 11.41
N GLY A 92 -10.72 -0.61 12.10
CA GLY A 92 -12.02 0.03 12.34
C GLY A 92 -12.87 0.27 11.08
N GLU A 93 -13.92 1.07 11.24
CA GLU A 93 -14.77 1.49 10.12
C GLU A 93 -14.11 2.63 9.34
N GLY A 94 -14.07 2.50 8.02
CA GLY A 94 -13.45 3.49 7.15
C GLY A 94 -13.32 3.00 5.70
N PRO A 95 -12.80 3.86 4.81
CA PRO A 95 -12.53 3.47 3.43
C PRO A 95 -11.45 2.37 3.37
N THR A 96 -11.65 1.38 2.51
CA THR A 96 -10.68 0.29 2.29
C THR A 96 -9.64 0.69 1.25
N LEU A 97 -8.36 0.51 1.58
CA LEU A 97 -7.23 0.74 0.67
C LEU A 97 -6.62 -0.61 0.22
N LEU A 98 -6.36 -0.73 -1.07
CA LEU A 98 -5.62 -1.87 -1.63
C LEU A 98 -4.28 -1.38 -2.19
N ILE A 99 -3.19 -1.90 -1.62
CA ILE A 99 -1.82 -1.68 -2.10
C ILE A 99 -1.35 -2.98 -2.73
N ARG A 100 -0.98 -2.92 -4.01
CA ARG A 100 -0.40 -4.05 -4.73
C ARG A 100 1.05 -3.74 -5.05
N ALA A 101 1.94 -4.62 -4.61
CA ALA A 101 3.32 -4.66 -5.07
C ALA A 101 3.55 -5.96 -5.84
N ILE A 102 4.33 -5.88 -6.92
CA ILE A 102 4.87 -7.05 -7.62
C ILE A 102 6.39 -6.97 -7.50
N TRP A 103 7.02 -8.11 -7.30
CA TRP A 103 8.47 -8.17 -7.38
C TRP A 103 8.91 -8.22 -8.84
N MET A 104 9.79 -7.31 -9.26
CA MET A 104 10.17 -7.17 -10.66
C MET A 104 11.49 -7.87 -11.00
N ARG A 105 11.33 -8.85 -11.90
CA ARG A 105 12.22 -9.31 -12.97
C ARG A 105 13.70 -9.45 -12.62
N CYS A 106 14.04 -10.66 -12.18
CA CYS A 106 15.37 -11.23 -12.37
C CYS A 106 15.75 -11.15 -13.86
N ARG A 107 16.55 -10.16 -14.23
CA ARG A 107 17.08 -10.05 -15.59
C ARG A 107 18.38 -10.85 -15.62
N CYS A 108 18.29 -12.18 -15.74
CA CYS A 108 19.44 -13.01 -16.10
C CYS A 108 19.97 -12.53 -17.47
N ARG A 109 21.02 -11.71 -17.47
CA ARG A 109 21.97 -11.70 -18.57
C ARG A 109 23.02 -12.77 -18.25
N LYS A 110 23.21 -13.68 -19.19
CA LYS A 110 24.37 -14.59 -19.22
C LYS A 110 25.66 -13.80 -19.21
#